data_AF-A0A944STZ9-F1
#
_entry.id   AF-A0A944STZ9-F1
#
_cell.length_a   1.000
_cell.length_b   1.000
_cell.length_c   1.000
_cell.angle_alpha   90.00
_cell.angle_beta   90.00
_cell.angle_gamma   90.00
#
_symmetry.space_group_name_H-M   'P 1'
#
loop_
_entity.id
_entity.type
_entity.pdbx_description
1 polymer ?
#
loop_
_entity_poly.entity_id
_entity_poly.type
_entity_poly.pdbx_seq_one_letter_code
_entity_poly.pdbx_strand_id
1 'polypeptide(L)' 'MSEIEKMTEQKDPTMSQIVWSVLCSFFGVSNKTNYDRDRVYLEKVGFKPYLYAAIILTVIFVLSVWTVVNIVLSNAGI' A
#
# COMPACT_ATOMS: atom_id res chain seq x y z
N MET A 1 22.01 24.34 -5.64
CA MET A 1 21.57 22.94 -5.79
C MET A 1 20.35 22.95 -6.69
N SER A 2 20.39 22.31 -7.87
CA SER A 2 19.27 22.36 -8.81
C SER A 2 18.18 21.36 -8.40
N GLU A 3 16.90 21.70 -8.57
CA GLU A 3 15.76 20.82 -8.26
C GLU A 3 15.82 19.45 -8.96
N ILE A 4 16.54 19.37 -10.09
CA ILE A 4 16.72 18.15 -10.88
C ILE A 4 17.65 17.14 -10.19
N GLU A 5 18.64 17.62 -9.44
CA GLU A 5 19.62 16.77 -8.73
C GLU A 5 18.98 16.05 -7.52
N LYS A 6 17.97 16.68 -6.90
CA LYS A 6 17.24 16.13 -5.75
C LYS A 6 16.34 14.94 -6.10
N MET A 7 15.84 14.88 -7.35
CA MET A 7 15.01 13.77 -7.83
C MET A 7 15.82 12.51 -8.18
N THR A 8 17.10 12.67 -8.54
CA THR A 8 17.97 11.54 -8.91
C THR A 8 18.53 10.77 -7.71
N GLU A 9 18.46 11.34 -6.50
CA GLU A 9 18.94 10.72 -5.25
C GLU A 9 17.81 10.11 -4.40
N GLN A 10 16.61 9.94 -4.97
CA GLN A 10 15.52 9.34 -4.21
C GLN A 10 15.70 7.81 -4.17
N LYS A 11 16.12 7.32 -3.00
CA LYS A 11 16.34 5.88 -2.73
C LYS A 11 15.07 5.09 -3.03
N ASP A 12 15.24 3.99 -3.76
CA ASP A 12 14.14 3.10 -4.12
C ASP A 12 13.46 2.55 -2.86
N PRO A 13 12.11 2.51 -2.82
CA PRO A 13 11.36 2.00 -1.70
C PRO A 13 11.62 0.51 -1.50
N THR A 14 11.65 0.08 -0.24
CA THR A 14 11.59 -1.35 0.08
C THR A 14 10.18 -1.91 -0.17
N MET A 15 10.07 -3.23 -0.34
CA MET A 15 8.75 -3.88 -0.49
C MET A 15 7.80 -3.58 0.68
N SER A 16 8.32 -3.51 1.90
CA SER A 16 7.53 -3.13 3.08
C SER A 16 7.01 -1.70 3.02
N GLN A 17 7.79 -0.76 2.46
CA GLN A 17 7.37 0.62 2.27
C GLN A 17 6.27 0.74 1.22
N ILE A 18 6.35 -0.04 0.13
CA ILE A 18 5.28 -0.10 -0.88
C ILE A 18 3.98 -0.61 -0.25
N VAL A 19 4.03 -1.72 0.49
CA VAL A 19 2.85 -2.27 1.19
C VAL A 19 2.28 -1.25 2.17
N TRP A 20 3.13 -0.59 2.96
CA TRP A 20 2.69 0.44 3.91
C TRP A 20 2.05 1.63 3.22
N SER A 21 2.64 2.12 2.12
CA SER A 21 2.07 3.21 1.34
C SER A 21 0.71 2.84 0.76
N VAL A 22 0.56 1.62 0.20
CA VAL A 22 -0.71 1.13 -0.32
C VAL A 22 -1.75 1.00 0.80
N LEU A 23 -1.36 0.50 1.97
CA LEU A 23 -2.21 0.43 3.17
C LEU A 23 -2.66 1.83 3.62
N CYS A 24 -1.73 2.77 3.72
CA CYS A 24 -1.99 4.17 4.01
C CYS A 24 -2.98 4.80 3.02
N SER A 25 -2.77 4.59 1.71
CA SER A 25 -3.68 5.04 0.67
C SER A 25 -5.06 4.38 0.76
N PHE A 26 -5.13 3.10 1.12
CA PHE A 26 -6.40 2.38 1.32
C PHE A 26 -7.24 3.01 2.45
N PHE A 27 -6.60 3.47 3.53
CA PHE A 27 -7.26 4.22 4.61
C PHE A 27 -7.34 5.73 4.36
N GLY A 28 -6.90 6.22 3.20
CA GLY A 28 -6.94 7.65 2.84
C GLY A 28 -5.89 8.52 3.54
N VAL A 29 -4.93 7.93 4.27
CA VAL A 29 -3.89 8.64 5.03
C VAL A 29 -2.55 8.49 4.32
N SER A 30 -2.34 9.26 3.25
CA SER A 30 -1.08 9.24 2.48
C SER A 30 -0.20 10.45 2.79
N ASN A 31 1.08 10.21 3.10
CA ASN A 31 2.06 11.27 3.36
C ASN A 31 2.73 11.73 2.05
N LYS A 32 2.92 13.05 1.88
CA LYS A 32 3.49 13.65 0.67
C LYS A 32 4.88 13.08 0.32
N THR A 33 5.77 12.92 1.31
CA THR A 33 7.13 12.37 1.07
C THR A 33 7.10 10.93 0.57
N ASN A 34 6.20 10.09 1.10
CA ASN A 34 6.05 8.70 0.65
C ASN A 34 5.44 8.65 -0.75
N TYR A 35 4.43 9.49 -1.00
CA TYR A 35 3.79 9.62 -2.30
C TYR A 35 4.78 10.04 -3.39
N ASP A 36 5.60 11.06 -3.13
CA ASP A 36 6.60 11.54 -4.09
C ASP A 36 7.64 10.45 -4.40
N ARG A 37 8.10 9.70 -3.37
CA ARG A 37 9.01 8.54 -3.55
C ARG A 37 8.38 7.45 -4.40
N ASP A 38 7.14 7.12 -4.08
CA ASP A 38 6.44 6.03 -4.74
C ASP A 38 6.11 6.41 -6.20
N ARG A 39 5.82 7.69 -6.47
CA ARG A 39 5.66 8.20 -7.83
C ARG A 39 6.93 8.05 -8.65
N VAL A 40 8.08 8.48 -8.12
CA VAL A 40 9.38 8.34 -8.80
C VAL A 40 9.71 6.87 -9.05
N TYR A 41 9.42 5.98 -8.09
CA TYR A 41 9.63 4.55 -8.28
C TYR A 41 8.67 3.95 -9.32
N LEU A 42 7.41 4.37 -9.32
CA LEU A 42 6.39 3.95 -10.29
C LEU A 42 6.80 4.34 -11.72
N GLU A 43 7.39 5.51 -11.92
CA GLU A 43 7.94 5.92 -13.23
C GLU A 43 9.12 5.03 -13.67
N LYS A 44 9.94 4.54 -12.73
CA LYS A 44 11.09 3.66 -13.03
C LYS A 44 10.70 2.22 -13.35
N VAL A 45 9.87 1.58 -12.52
CA VAL A 45 9.57 0.13 -12.61
C VAL A 45 8.15 -0.19 -13.07
N GLY A 46 7.30 0.83 -13.21
CA GLY A 46 5.89 0.70 -13.53
C GLY A 46 4.99 0.44 -12.32
N PHE A 47 3.69 0.32 -12.57
CA PHE A 47 2.66 0.19 -11.53
C PHE A 47 2.50 -1.23 -10.93
N LYS A 48 3.11 -2.26 -11.55
CA LYS A 48 2.97 -3.68 -11.18
C LYS A 48 3.20 -3.97 -9.68
N PRO A 49 4.27 -3.50 -9.01
CA PRO A 49 4.48 -3.82 -7.58
C PRO A 49 3.37 -3.25 -6.69
N TYR A 50 2.82 -2.09 -7.03
CA TYR A 50 1.71 -1.47 -6.32
C TYR A 50 0.40 -2.23 -6.53
N LEU A 51 0.16 -2.74 -7.76
CA LEU A 51 -1.01 -3.57 -8.04
C LEU A 51 -0.98 -4.87 -7.23
N TYR A 52 0.16 -5.57 -7.19
CA TYR A 52 0.28 -6.80 -6.40
C TYR A 52 0.05 -6.54 -4.91
N ALA A 53 0.63 -5.47 -4.36
CA ALA A 53 0.39 -5.06 -2.97
C ALA A 53 -1.10 -4.78 -2.71
N ALA A 54 -1.77 -4.08 -3.63
CA ALA A 54 -3.20 -3.78 -3.50
C ALA A 54 -4.08 -5.04 -3.54
N ILE A 55 -3.84 -5.95 -4.50
CA ILE A 55 -4.59 -7.22 -4.60
C ILE A 55 -4.43 -8.05 -3.32
N ILE A 56 -3.19 -8.20 -2.83
CA ILE A 56 -2.91 -8.93 -1.59
C ILE A 56 -3.66 -8.29 -0.42
N LEU A 57 -3.61 -6.96 -0.30
CA LEU A 57 -4.30 -6.24 0.76
C LEU A 57 -5.83 -6.40 0.68
N THR A 58 -6.42 -6.36 -0.51
CA THR A 58 -7.85 -6.58 -0.71
C THR A 58 -8.27 -7.98 -0.29
N VAL A 59 -7.50 -9.02 -0.65
CA VAL A 59 -7.79 -10.40 -0.23
C VAL A 59 -7.74 -10.52 1.30
N ILE A 60 -6.71 -9.96 1.94
CA ILE A 60 -6.59 -9.94 3.41
C ILE A 60 -7.79 -9.23 4.05
N PHE A 61 -8.24 -8.11 3.47
CA PHE A 61 -9.39 -7.36 3.98
C PHE A 61 -10.71 -8.15 3.86
N VAL A 62 -10.94 -8.83 2.74
CA VAL A 62 -12.13 -9.67 2.58
C VAL A 62 -12.12 -10.84 3.57
N LEU A 63 -10.98 -11.50 3.74
CA LEU A 63 -10.82 -12.59 4.70
C LEU A 63 -11.02 -12.11 6.14
N SER A 64 -10.57 -10.90 6.49
CA SER A 64 -10.76 -10.35 7.83
C SER A 64 -12.24 -10.10 8.12
N VAL A 65 -12.98 -9.49 7.18
CA VAL A 65 -14.44 -9.29 7.31
C VAL A 65 -15.16 -10.63 7.41
N TRP A 66 -14.84 -11.58 6.54
CA TRP A 66 -15.41 -12.93 6.57
C TRP A 66 -15.17 -13.61 7.92
N THR A 67 -13.96 -13.51 8.46
CA THR A 67 -13.61 -14.06 9.79
C THR A 67 -14.43 -13.42 10.89
N VAL A 68 -14.55 -12.08 10.89
CA VAL A 68 -15.37 -11.36 11.88
C VAL A 68 -16.83 -11.80 11.81
N VAL A 69 -17.40 -11.92 10.61
CA VAL A 69 -18.78 -12.40 10.42
C VAL A 69 -18.96 -13.81 10.99
N ASN A 70 -18.04 -14.75 10.71
CA ASN A 70 -18.14 -16.10 11.24
C ASN A 70 -18.02 -16.16 12.77
N ILE A 71 -17.13 -15.34 13.36
CA ILE A 71 -17.03 -15.23 14.83
C ILE A 71 -18.34 -14.72 15.42
N VAL A 72 -18.96 -13.72 14.79
CA VAL A 72 -20.24 -13.16 15.25
C VAL A 72 -21.37 -14.18 15.13
N LEU A 73 -21.48 -14.91 14.00
CA LEU A 73 -22.49 -15.94 13.82
C LEU A 73 -22.33 -17.07 14.83
N SER A 74 -21.10 -17.57 15.01
CA SER A 74 -20.79 -18.60 16.00
C SER A 74 -21.13 -18.17 17.42
N ASN A 75 -20.93 -16.89 17.78
CA ASN A 75 -21.29 -16.37 19.10
C ASN A 75 -22.80 -16.09 19.24
N ALA A 76 -23.49 -15.82 18.13
CA ALA A 76 -24.94 -15.61 18.10
C ALA A 76 -25.74 -16.93 18.13
N GLY A 77 -25.06 -18.07 18.02
CA GLY A 77 -25.69 -19.40 18.04
C GLY A 77 -26.40 -19.77 16.73
N ILE A 78 -26.00 -19.15 15.62
CA ILE A 78 -26.44 -19.47 14.25
C ILE A 78 -25.32 -20.22 13.53
#